data_AF-A0A6G3TN80-F1
#
_entry.id   AF-A0A6G3TN80-F1
#
_cell.length_a   1.000
_cell.length_b   1.000
_cell.length_c   1.000
_cell.angle_alpha   90.00
_cell.angle_beta   90.00
_cell.angle_gamma   90.00
#
_symmetry.space_group_name_H-M   'P 1'
#
loop_
_entity.id
_entity.type
_entity.pdbx_description
1 polymer ?
#
loop_
_entity_poly.entity_id
_entity_poly.type
_entity_poly.pdbx_seq_one_letter_code
_entity_poly.pdbx_strand_id
1 'polypeptide(L)'
;VPAWEPGHEWTGWHTPPRAGLTDGVAVMANQRGPATPLGVEFAPPHRADRIKALLAGKEHWSAADMPAIHTDTHLGSAAPLLTHLAALPPEAALASEAAPTPEAAPTPETAPPPEAALASEAAPPPEAAPTPKATPAAAPLAPPEATPTPLAPLTPLTPEAAALRDRILAWDRRMDADSIDAAAYAAVRAAVVRRLAAHPVLAPASVPPAYPEVLLPWLALVPRLGHALEHLLRAEDLYGIDRAATVRAAL
;
A
#
# COMPACT_ATOMS: atom_id res chain seq x y z
N VAL A 1 -17.93 -18.49 -5.10
CA VAL A 1 -19.00 -18.63 -6.10
C VAL A 1 -20.05 -19.60 -5.58
N PRO A 2 -21.34 -19.38 -5.83
CA PRO A 2 -22.40 -20.30 -5.38
C PRO A 2 -22.22 -21.70 -5.99
N ALA A 3 -22.08 -22.73 -5.16
CA ALA A 3 -21.83 -24.09 -5.65
C ALA A 3 -23.06 -24.75 -6.30
N TRP A 4 -24.25 -24.18 -6.08
CA TRP A 4 -25.53 -24.69 -6.58
C TRP A 4 -26.00 -24.02 -7.88
N GLU A 5 -25.24 -23.04 -8.40
CA GLU A 5 -25.52 -22.38 -9.67
C GLU A 5 -24.68 -23.04 -10.79
N PRO A 6 -25.28 -23.33 -11.95
CA PRO A 6 -24.54 -23.88 -13.09
C PRO A 6 -23.54 -22.85 -13.63
N GLY A 7 -22.39 -23.32 -14.14
CA GLY A 7 -21.31 -22.49 -14.68
C GLY A 7 -20.13 -22.27 -13.73
N HIS A 8 -20.14 -22.90 -12.55
CA HIS A 8 -19.04 -22.89 -11.57
C HIS A 8 -18.33 -24.25 -11.45
N GLU A 9 -18.72 -25.23 -12.25
CA GLU A 9 -18.12 -26.55 -12.28
C GLU A 9 -16.71 -26.51 -12.87
N TRP A 10 -15.82 -27.34 -12.34
CA TRP A 10 -14.50 -27.54 -12.93
C TRP A 10 -14.62 -28.36 -14.21
N THR A 11 -14.11 -27.84 -15.33
CA THR A 11 -14.24 -28.45 -16.67
C THR A 11 -12.94 -29.06 -17.18
N GLY A 12 -11.95 -29.28 -16.31
CA GLY A 12 -10.69 -29.91 -16.68
C GLY A 12 -9.53 -29.49 -15.78
N TRP A 13 -8.32 -29.65 -16.30
CA TRP A 13 -7.07 -29.34 -15.60
C TRP A 13 -6.26 -28.31 -16.37
N HIS A 14 -5.66 -27.35 -15.64
CA HIS A 14 -4.68 -26.45 -16.22
C HIS A 14 -3.29 -27.10 -16.25
N THR A 15 -2.54 -26.85 -17.32
CA THR A 15 -1.10 -27.15 -17.33
C THR A 15 -0.38 -26.13 -16.43
N PRO A 16 0.40 -26.56 -15.42
CA PRO A 16 1.09 -25.63 -14.54
C PRO A 16 2.10 -24.76 -15.32
N PRO A 17 2.07 -23.42 -15.13
CA PRO A 17 2.99 -22.51 -15.80
C PRO A 17 4.42 -22.75 -15.30
N ARG A 18 5.38 -22.61 -16.22
CA ARG A 18 6.82 -22.74 -15.93
C ARG A 18 7.52 -21.45 -16.34
N ALA A 19 8.56 -21.09 -15.61
CA ALA A 19 9.46 -19.99 -15.95
C ALA A 19 10.89 -20.52 -16.02
N GLY A 20 11.71 -19.90 -16.87
CA GLY A 20 13.14 -20.18 -16.94
C GLY A 20 13.90 -19.58 -15.75
N LEU A 21 15.22 -19.77 -15.76
CA LEU A 21 16.13 -19.16 -14.80
C LEU A 21 16.60 -17.80 -15.35
N THR A 22 16.84 -16.85 -14.46
CA THR A 22 17.56 -15.60 -14.78
C THR A 22 18.96 -15.73 -14.21
N ASP A 23 19.99 -15.70 -15.06
CA ASP A 23 21.40 -15.88 -14.67
C ASP A 23 21.64 -17.15 -13.83
N GLY A 24 20.94 -18.24 -14.15
CA GLY A 24 21.01 -19.50 -13.42
C GLY A 24 20.26 -19.52 -12.07
N VAL A 25 19.54 -18.46 -11.73
CA VAL A 25 18.83 -18.30 -10.46
C VAL A 25 17.31 -18.32 -10.66
N ALA A 26 16.60 -18.97 -9.75
CA ALA A 26 15.14 -18.87 -9.59
C ALA A 26 14.79 -18.43 -8.17
N VAL A 27 13.92 -17.41 -8.05
CA VAL A 27 13.42 -16.93 -6.75
C VAL A 27 11.89 -16.90 -6.76
N MET A 28 11.29 -17.70 -5.89
CA MET A 28 9.86 -17.68 -5.59
C MET A 28 9.64 -17.55 -4.09
N ALA A 29 8.97 -16.48 -3.71
CA ALA A 29 8.65 -16.08 -2.35
C ALA A 29 7.18 -15.64 -2.27
N ASN A 30 6.27 -16.44 -2.84
CA ASN A 30 4.81 -16.24 -2.88
C ASN A 30 4.32 -14.96 -3.59
N GLN A 31 5.21 -14.20 -4.23
CA GLN A 31 4.84 -13.15 -5.17
C GLN A 31 4.18 -13.73 -6.42
N ARG A 32 3.58 -12.89 -7.27
CA ARG A 32 2.93 -13.26 -8.54
C ARG A 32 3.77 -14.24 -9.40
N GLY A 33 4.58 -13.75 -10.34
CA GLY A 33 5.44 -14.63 -11.16
C GLY A 33 4.65 -15.62 -12.04
N PRO A 34 5.15 -16.85 -12.28
CA PRO A 34 4.50 -17.79 -13.18
C PRO A 34 3.08 -18.17 -12.74
N ALA A 35 2.78 -18.07 -11.44
CA ALA A 35 1.47 -18.39 -10.89
C ALA A 35 0.40 -17.30 -11.12
N THR A 36 0.74 -16.17 -11.75
CA THR A 36 -0.20 -15.06 -12.04
C THR A 36 -1.56 -15.49 -12.60
N PRO A 37 -1.68 -16.41 -13.59
CA PRO A 37 -2.98 -16.79 -14.12
C PRO A 37 -3.77 -17.74 -13.21
N LEU A 38 -3.17 -18.24 -12.12
CA LEU A 38 -3.74 -19.25 -11.23
C LEU A 38 -4.31 -18.68 -9.93
N GLY A 39 -4.18 -17.37 -9.69
CA GLY A 39 -4.62 -16.75 -8.45
C GLY A 39 -4.85 -15.26 -8.59
N VAL A 40 -5.53 -14.68 -7.60
CA VAL A 40 -5.79 -13.23 -7.53
C VAL A 40 -5.04 -12.57 -6.37
N GLU A 41 -4.76 -13.33 -5.31
CA GLU A 41 -4.03 -12.89 -4.10
C GLU A 41 -2.61 -13.47 -4.08
N PHE A 42 -1.62 -12.60 -3.94
CA PHE A 42 -0.20 -12.96 -3.86
C PHE A 42 0.51 -12.07 -2.84
N ALA A 43 1.64 -12.54 -2.32
CA ALA A 43 2.47 -11.70 -1.47
C ALA A 43 3.06 -10.52 -2.29
N PRO A 44 3.25 -9.34 -1.68
CA PRO A 44 4.08 -8.28 -2.25
C PRO A 44 5.50 -8.79 -2.56
N PRO A 45 6.18 -8.22 -3.57
CA PRO A 45 7.43 -8.80 -4.09
C PRO A 45 8.65 -8.60 -3.17
N HIS A 46 8.53 -7.87 -2.06
CA HIS A 46 9.63 -7.49 -1.17
C HIS A 46 10.59 -8.62 -0.83
N ARG A 47 10.08 -9.80 -0.45
CA ARG A 47 10.94 -10.95 -0.13
C ARG A 47 11.65 -11.49 -1.36
N ALA A 48 10.95 -11.58 -2.49
CA ALA A 48 11.54 -12.04 -3.73
C ALA A 48 12.66 -11.10 -4.20
N ASP A 49 12.42 -9.80 -4.13
CA ASP A 49 13.38 -8.78 -4.55
C ASP A 49 14.58 -8.75 -3.61
N ARG A 50 14.37 -8.88 -2.29
CA ARG A 50 15.44 -8.97 -1.30
C ARG A 50 16.29 -10.23 -1.50
N ILE A 51 15.67 -11.39 -1.70
CA ILE A 51 16.41 -12.65 -1.96
C ILE A 51 17.22 -12.55 -3.26
N LYS A 52 16.64 -12.00 -4.33
CA LYS A 52 17.38 -11.75 -5.59
C LYS A 52 18.58 -10.83 -5.37
N ALA A 53 18.39 -9.73 -4.65
CA ALA A 53 19.46 -8.77 -4.35
C ALA A 53 20.58 -9.42 -3.51
N LEU A 54 20.24 -10.25 -2.53
CA LEU A 54 21.23 -11.00 -1.75
C LEU A 54 22.00 -11.98 -2.63
N LEU A 55 21.30 -12.80 -3.43
CA LEU A 55 21.91 -13.79 -4.32
C LEU A 55 22.86 -13.15 -5.35
N ALA A 56 22.49 -11.98 -5.88
CA ALA A 56 23.34 -11.22 -6.81
C ALA A 56 24.63 -10.67 -6.16
N GLY A 57 24.72 -10.63 -4.84
CA GLY A 57 25.90 -10.14 -4.12
C GLY A 57 27.10 -11.09 -4.12
N LYS A 58 26.97 -12.31 -4.66
CA LYS A 58 28.04 -13.31 -4.70
C LYS A 58 27.89 -14.24 -5.91
N GLU A 59 28.99 -14.49 -6.61
CA GLU A 59 29.00 -15.41 -7.77
C GLU A 59 28.90 -16.89 -7.36
N HIS A 60 29.55 -17.27 -6.25
CA HIS A 60 29.66 -18.65 -5.81
C HIS A 60 29.06 -18.83 -4.42
N TRP A 61 27.93 -19.53 -4.33
CA TRP A 61 27.25 -19.82 -3.07
C TRP A 61 27.58 -21.22 -2.57
N SER A 62 27.73 -21.36 -1.26
CA SER A 62 27.86 -22.63 -0.55
C SER A 62 26.70 -22.81 0.45
N ALA A 63 26.51 -24.04 0.94
CA ALA A 63 25.53 -24.29 1.99
C ALA A 63 25.78 -23.46 3.26
N ALA A 64 27.04 -23.16 3.58
CA ALA A 64 27.42 -22.33 4.73
C ALA A 64 27.01 -20.85 4.58
N ASP A 65 26.73 -20.39 3.36
CA ASP A 65 26.30 -19.01 3.09
C ASP A 65 24.78 -18.83 3.22
N MET A 66 23.99 -19.92 3.15
CA MET A 66 22.51 -19.87 3.18
C MET A 66 21.91 -19.16 4.40
N PRO A 67 22.50 -19.22 5.62
CA PRO A 67 22.02 -18.43 6.74
C PRO A 67 21.87 -16.94 6.42
N ALA A 68 22.75 -16.34 5.62
CA ALA A 68 22.67 -14.92 5.25
C ALA A 68 21.37 -14.54 4.53
N ILE A 69 20.73 -15.49 3.83
CA ILE A 69 19.42 -15.31 3.18
C ILE A 69 18.29 -15.63 4.15
N HIS A 70 18.41 -16.75 4.89
CA HIS A 70 17.35 -17.21 5.79
C HIS A 70 17.13 -16.30 7.00
N THR A 71 18.16 -15.58 7.45
CA THR A 71 18.09 -14.69 8.60
C THR A 71 18.09 -13.21 8.21
N ASP A 72 17.85 -12.86 6.95
CA ASP A 72 17.70 -11.46 6.57
C ASP A 72 16.39 -10.87 7.12
N THR A 73 16.50 -9.72 7.78
CA THR A 73 15.40 -9.08 8.53
C THR A 73 14.95 -7.75 7.90
N HIS A 74 15.41 -7.42 6.69
CA HIS A 74 15.08 -6.14 6.06
C HIS A 74 13.60 -6.07 5.66
N LEU A 75 12.88 -5.06 6.18
CA LEU A 75 11.44 -4.89 5.98
C LEU A 75 11.13 -3.97 4.78
N GLY A 76 10.96 -4.56 3.60
CA GLY A 76 10.60 -3.82 2.36
C GLY A 76 9.24 -3.13 2.39
N SER A 77 8.27 -3.67 3.13
CA SER A 77 6.90 -3.12 3.22
C SER A 77 6.78 -1.86 4.08
N ALA A 78 7.87 -1.42 4.73
CA ALA A 78 7.84 -0.24 5.59
C ALA A 78 7.62 1.08 4.84
N ALA A 79 8.00 1.13 3.55
CA ALA A 79 8.14 2.38 2.80
C ALA A 79 6.89 3.30 2.85
N PRO A 80 5.64 2.84 2.63
CA PRO A 80 4.50 3.76 2.65
C PRO A 80 4.26 4.41 4.00
N LEU A 81 4.41 3.66 5.09
CA LEU A 81 4.25 4.22 6.43
C LEU A 81 5.34 5.25 6.72
N LEU A 82 6.58 4.99 6.31
CA LEU A 82 7.68 5.95 6.43
C LEU A 82 7.43 7.21 5.60
N THR A 83 6.86 7.09 4.39
CA THR A 83 6.47 8.24 3.57
C THR A 83 5.43 9.11 4.27
N HIS A 84 4.38 8.52 4.85
CA HIS A 84 3.37 9.27 5.61
C HIS A 84 3.96 9.92 6.86
N LEU A 85 4.84 9.22 7.59
CA LEU A 85 5.53 9.80 8.76
C LEU A 85 6.42 10.99 8.37
N ALA A 86 7.19 10.88 7.28
CA ALA A 86 8.06 11.95 6.81
C ALA A 86 7.30 13.20 6.33
N ALA A 87 6.05 13.03 5.88
CA ALA A 87 5.19 14.13 5.46
C ALA A 87 4.57 14.90 6.65
N LEU A 88 4.65 14.39 7.87
CA LEU A 88 4.14 15.10 9.05
C LEU A 88 5.05 16.28 9.40
N PRO A 89 4.54 17.51 9.53
CA PRO A 89 5.36 18.69 9.75
C PRO A 89 6.17 18.56 11.06
N PRO A 90 7.45 18.95 11.08
CA PRO A 90 8.17 19.13 12.33
C PRO A 90 7.57 20.32 13.09
N GLU A 91 7.66 20.29 14.43
CA GLU A 91 7.20 21.38 15.31
C GLU A 91 7.70 22.77 14.84
N ALA A 92 8.94 22.83 14.35
CA ALA A 92 9.58 24.06 13.88
C ALA A 92 9.01 24.65 12.57
N ALA A 93 8.40 23.85 11.69
CA ALA A 93 7.92 24.34 10.40
C ALA A 93 6.69 25.25 10.54
N LEU A 94 5.84 24.99 11.53
CA LEU A 94 4.62 25.77 11.76
C LEU A 94 4.88 27.07 12.55
N ALA A 95 6.01 27.16 13.27
CA ALA A 95 6.44 28.40 13.91
C ALA A 95 6.95 29.45 12.90
N SER A 96 7.47 29.00 11.76
CA SER A 96 7.94 29.89 10.68
C SER A 96 6.80 30.47 9.84
N GLU A 97 5.63 29.82 9.81
CA GLU A 97 4.46 30.28 9.05
C GLU A 97 3.56 31.24 9.85
N ALA A 98 3.73 31.29 11.18
CA ALA A 98 3.06 32.23 12.08
C ALA A 98 3.76 33.60 12.19
N ALA A 99 4.90 33.80 11.53
CA ALA A 99 5.55 35.10 11.44
C ALA A 99 4.83 35.97 10.40
N PRO A 100 4.36 37.18 10.73
CA PRO A 100 3.71 38.04 9.76
C PRO A 100 4.70 38.44 8.67
N THR A 101 4.46 38.01 7.44
CA THR A 101 5.14 38.52 6.26
C THR A 101 4.83 40.01 6.13
N PRO A 102 5.83 40.91 5.99
CA PRO A 102 5.54 42.29 5.63
C PRO A 102 4.88 42.31 4.25
N GLU A 103 3.72 42.97 4.20
CA GLU A 103 2.88 43.21 3.04
C GLU A 103 3.70 43.81 1.88
N ALA A 104 3.93 43.01 0.85
CA ALA A 104 4.55 43.46 -0.39
C ALA A 104 3.47 44.01 -1.33
N ALA A 105 3.65 45.27 -1.73
CA ALA A 105 2.80 46.03 -2.63
C ALA A 105 2.59 45.34 -4.00
N PRO A 106 1.45 45.61 -4.69
CA PRO A 106 1.06 44.90 -5.89
C PRO A 106 1.90 45.31 -7.11
N THR A 107 2.41 44.31 -7.83
CA THR A 107 2.93 44.48 -9.20
C THR A 107 1.80 44.37 -10.23
N PRO A 108 1.83 45.18 -11.32
CA PRO A 108 0.76 45.22 -12.29
C PRO A 108 0.81 44.04 -13.27
N GLU A 109 -0.41 43.65 -13.62
CA GLU A 109 -0.89 42.69 -14.60
C GLU A 109 -0.27 42.87 -16.00
N THR A 110 0.17 41.76 -16.62
CA THR A 110 0.54 41.71 -18.04
C THR A 110 -0.27 40.62 -18.73
N ALA A 111 -0.99 41.03 -19.77
CA ALA A 111 -1.91 40.25 -20.60
C ALA A 111 -1.22 39.11 -21.41
N PRO A 112 -1.98 38.08 -21.83
CA PRO A 112 -1.44 36.92 -22.55
C PRO A 112 -1.38 37.14 -24.08
N PRO A 113 -0.48 36.46 -24.82
CA PRO A 113 -0.60 36.27 -26.26
C PRO A 113 -1.22 34.88 -26.62
N PRO A 114 -1.61 34.66 -27.89
CA PRO A 114 -2.76 33.82 -28.24
C PRO A 114 -2.44 32.37 -28.63
N GLU A 115 -3.52 31.59 -28.71
CA GLU A 115 -3.64 30.23 -29.24
C GLU A 115 -2.99 30.03 -30.63
N ALA A 116 -2.35 28.88 -30.79
CA ALA A 116 -2.13 28.25 -32.10
C ALA A 116 -2.59 26.80 -32.05
N ALA A 117 -3.68 26.53 -32.76
CA ALA A 117 -4.23 25.22 -33.04
C ALA A 117 -3.35 24.46 -34.03
N LEU A 118 -3.10 23.17 -33.78
CA LEU A 118 -2.90 22.16 -34.81
C LEU A 118 -3.51 20.83 -34.34
N ALA A 119 -4.63 20.49 -34.96
CA ALA A 119 -5.18 19.14 -34.98
C ALA A 119 -4.25 18.23 -35.79
N SER A 120 -4.02 17.00 -35.32
CA SER A 120 -3.61 15.89 -36.17
C SER A 120 -4.47 14.68 -35.85
N GLU A 121 -5.36 14.40 -36.78
CA GLU A 121 -6.21 13.23 -36.90
C GLU A 121 -5.34 11.98 -37.11
N ALA A 122 -5.61 10.91 -36.37
CA ALA A 122 -5.06 9.59 -36.62
C ALA A 122 -6.19 8.55 -36.56
N ALA A 123 -6.30 7.80 -37.65
CA ALA A 123 -7.33 6.82 -38.00
C ALA A 123 -7.33 5.57 -37.08
N PRO A 124 -8.43 4.78 -37.08
CA PRO A 124 -8.71 3.80 -36.03
C PRO A 124 -7.97 2.46 -36.22
N PRO A 125 -7.68 1.71 -35.14
CA PRO A 125 -7.28 0.31 -35.25
C PRO A 125 -8.50 -0.64 -35.40
N PRO A 126 -8.29 -1.85 -35.94
CA PRO A 126 -9.37 -2.75 -36.37
C PRO A 126 -10.03 -3.56 -35.25
N GLU A 127 -11.14 -4.16 -35.65
CA GLU A 127 -12.20 -4.80 -34.86
C GLU A 127 -11.83 -6.12 -34.15
N ALA A 128 -12.52 -6.30 -33.01
CA ALA A 128 -12.52 -7.30 -31.95
C ALA A 128 -12.23 -8.79 -32.22
N ALA A 129 -11.65 -9.44 -31.18
CA ALA A 129 -11.89 -10.85 -30.84
C ALA A 129 -12.83 -10.94 -29.60
N PRO A 130 -13.73 -11.94 -29.51
CA PRO A 130 -14.80 -11.93 -28.52
C PRO A 130 -14.30 -12.24 -27.10
N THR A 131 -14.61 -11.35 -26.15
CA THR A 131 -14.50 -11.59 -24.70
C THR A 131 -15.61 -12.52 -24.20
N PRO A 132 -15.34 -13.48 -23.31
CA PRO A 132 -16.38 -14.24 -22.64
C PRO A 132 -17.23 -13.32 -21.75
N LYS A 133 -18.55 -13.56 -21.78
CA LYS A 133 -19.58 -12.78 -21.08
C LYS A 133 -19.32 -12.82 -19.57
N ALA A 134 -18.92 -11.69 -19.00
CA ALA A 134 -18.81 -11.54 -17.55
C ALA A 134 -20.20 -11.65 -16.90
N THR A 135 -20.29 -12.47 -15.85
CA THR A 135 -21.38 -12.46 -14.88
C THR A 135 -21.57 -11.03 -14.37
N PRO A 136 -22.80 -10.52 -14.20
CA PRO A 136 -22.99 -9.16 -13.70
C PRO A 136 -22.37 -9.07 -12.31
N ALA A 137 -21.29 -8.29 -12.20
CA ALA A 137 -20.83 -7.79 -10.92
C ALA A 137 -21.99 -7.01 -10.29
N ALA A 138 -22.24 -7.23 -9.00
CA ALA A 138 -23.13 -6.38 -8.24
C ALA A 138 -22.80 -4.91 -8.53
N ALA A 139 -23.83 -4.11 -8.83
CA ALA A 139 -23.67 -2.70 -9.15
C ALA A 139 -22.80 -2.05 -8.07
N PRO A 140 -21.74 -1.30 -8.44
CA PRO A 140 -20.96 -0.58 -7.45
C PRO A 140 -21.91 0.35 -6.68
N LEU A 141 -21.90 0.26 -5.35
CA LEU A 141 -22.48 1.33 -4.54
C LEU A 141 -21.80 2.62 -4.99
N ALA A 142 -22.59 3.57 -5.49
CA ALA A 142 -22.09 4.91 -5.74
C ALA A 142 -21.46 5.41 -4.43
N PRO A 143 -20.20 5.87 -4.44
CA PRO A 143 -19.64 6.48 -3.26
C PRO A 143 -20.54 7.66 -2.87
N PRO A 144 -20.83 7.86 -1.57
CA PRO A 144 -21.47 9.11 -1.15
C PRO A 144 -20.59 10.26 -1.66
N GLU A 145 -21.21 11.30 -2.23
CA GLU A 145 -20.52 12.53 -2.61
C GLU A 145 -19.83 13.11 -1.37
N ALA A 146 -18.55 12.76 -1.19
CA ALA A 146 -17.71 13.31 -0.17
C ALA A 146 -17.38 14.74 -0.61
N THR A 147 -18.08 15.71 -0.03
CA THR A 147 -17.64 17.10 -0.06
C THR A 147 -16.20 17.14 0.45
N PRO A 148 -15.25 17.76 -0.28
CA PRO A 148 -13.87 17.85 0.19
C PRO A 148 -13.90 18.60 1.51
N THR A 149 -13.64 17.87 2.60
CA THR A 149 -13.53 18.46 3.91
C THR A 149 -12.31 19.37 3.86
N PRO A 150 -12.43 20.68 4.16
CA PRO A 150 -11.28 21.56 4.18
C PRO A 150 -10.24 20.96 5.14
N LEU A 151 -8.99 20.85 4.67
CA LEU A 151 -7.86 20.41 5.47
C LEU A 151 -7.79 21.30 6.71
N ALA A 152 -8.26 20.77 7.85
CA ALA A 152 -8.10 21.45 9.13
C ALA A 152 -6.60 21.72 9.34
N PRO A 153 -6.21 22.89 9.88
CA PRO A 153 -4.81 23.21 10.09
C PRO A 153 -4.17 22.11 10.94
N LEU A 154 -3.11 21.50 10.40
CA LEU A 154 -2.42 20.38 11.03
C LEU A 154 -1.85 20.87 12.36
N THR A 155 -2.45 20.41 13.45
CA THR A 155 -1.93 20.70 14.79
C THR A 155 -0.49 20.16 14.89
N PRO A 156 0.46 20.91 15.48
CA PRO A 156 1.82 20.43 15.69
C PRO A 156 1.84 19.08 16.43
N LEU A 157 2.82 18.23 16.14
CA LEU A 157 3.06 17.02 16.93
C LEU A 157 3.48 17.41 18.35
N THR A 158 3.16 16.57 19.35
CA THR A 158 3.80 16.72 20.67
C THR A 158 5.28 16.38 20.55
N PRO A 159 6.15 16.85 21.46
CA PRO A 159 7.57 16.52 21.46
C PRO A 159 7.84 15.00 21.46
N GLU A 160 7.04 14.22 22.19
CA GLU A 160 7.18 12.77 22.27
C GLU A 160 6.82 12.10 20.93
N ALA A 161 5.74 12.55 20.28
CA ALA A 161 5.32 12.04 18.97
C ALA A 161 6.34 12.40 17.88
N ALA A 162 6.91 13.61 17.93
CA ALA A 162 7.99 14.03 17.03
C ALA A 162 9.25 13.17 17.22
N ALA A 163 9.67 12.92 18.47
CA ALA A 163 10.82 12.08 18.77
C ALA A 163 10.61 10.62 18.31
N LEU A 164 9.39 10.08 18.48
CA LEU A 164 9.05 8.73 17.99
C LEU A 164 9.08 8.67 16.45
N ARG A 165 8.51 9.66 15.77
CA ARG A 165 8.58 9.79 14.31
C ARG A 165 10.04 9.81 13.85
N ASP A 166 10.86 10.67 14.44
CA ASP A 166 12.24 10.88 14.02
C ASP A 166 13.10 9.62 14.25
N ARG A 167 12.88 8.91 15.37
CA ARG A 167 13.47 7.58 15.62
C ARG A 167 13.11 6.58 14.51
N ILE A 168 11.82 6.48 14.17
CA ILE A 168 11.36 5.53 13.15
C ILE A 168 11.88 5.91 11.75
N LEU A 169 12.02 7.21 11.45
CA LEU A 169 12.60 7.68 10.18
C LEU A 169 14.11 7.41 10.09
N ALA A 170 14.81 7.40 11.22
CA ALA A 170 16.24 7.06 11.30
C ALA A 170 16.51 5.54 11.29
N TRP A 171 15.50 4.71 11.55
CA TRP A 171 15.62 3.26 11.58
C TRP A 171 16.05 2.68 10.22
N ASP A 172 16.98 1.73 10.26
CA ASP A 172 17.57 1.07 9.08
C ASP A 172 16.64 0.04 8.39
N ARG A 173 15.42 -0.13 8.91
CA ARG A 173 14.41 -1.08 8.46
C ARG A 173 14.74 -2.55 8.71
N ARG A 174 15.68 -2.84 9.61
CA ARG A 174 15.99 -4.21 10.02
C ARG A 174 15.17 -4.62 11.24
N MET A 175 14.40 -5.70 11.10
CA MET A 175 13.60 -6.31 12.16
C MET A 175 14.44 -7.27 13.03
N ASP A 176 15.67 -6.86 13.35
CA ASP A 176 16.57 -7.64 14.21
C ASP A 176 15.98 -7.77 15.62
N ALA A 177 16.21 -8.91 16.28
CA ALA A 177 15.50 -9.29 17.51
C ALA A 177 15.74 -8.33 18.69
N ASP A 178 16.86 -7.62 18.69
CA ASP A 178 17.28 -6.64 19.70
C ASP A 178 17.01 -5.19 19.27
N SER A 179 16.39 -4.97 18.11
CA SER A 179 16.11 -3.62 17.58
C SER A 179 14.91 -2.98 18.28
N ILE A 180 15.20 -1.99 19.13
CA ILE A 180 14.18 -1.12 19.76
C ILE A 180 13.43 -0.33 18.69
N ASP A 181 14.11 0.09 17.63
CA ASP A 181 13.51 0.87 16.55
C ASP A 181 12.54 0.02 15.72
N ALA A 182 12.86 -1.25 15.49
CA ALA A 182 11.94 -2.21 14.88
C ALA A 182 10.67 -2.41 15.74
N ALA A 183 10.82 -2.50 17.07
CA ALA A 183 9.69 -2.59 17.99
C ALA A 183 8.84 -1.31 17.96
N ALA A 184 9.46 -0.13 17.92
CA ALA A 184 8.78 1.15 17.78
C ALA A 184 7.98 1.24 16.48
N TYR A 185 8.58 0.87 15.34
CA TYR A 185 7.91 0.78 14.06
C TYR A 185 6.71 -0.18 14.10
N ALA A 186 6.90 -1.38 14.66
CA ALA A 186 5.83 -2.38 14.76
C ALA A 186 4.65 -1.89 15.61
N ALA A 187 4.92 -1.16 16.70
CA ALA A 187 3.91 -0.56 17.56
C ALA A 187 3.09 0.50 16.82
N VAL A 188 3.75 1.45 16.13
CA VAL A 188 3.07 2.48 15.32
C VAL A 188 2.28 1.84 14.19
N ARG A 189 2.85 0.88 13.46
CA ARG A 189 2.14 0.13 12.42
C ARG A 189 0.87 -0.54 12.96
N ALA A 190 0.95 -1.19 14.12
CA ALA A 190 -0.22 -1.82 14.74
C ALA A 190 -1.26 -0.80 15.20
N ALA A 191 -0.82 0.37 15.71
CA ALA A 191 -1.72 1.47 16.07
C ALA A 191 -2.46 2.03 14.85
N VAL A 192 -1.78 2.24 13.71
CA VAL A 192 -2.42 2.65 12.44
C VAL A 192 -3.50 1.65 12.03
N VAL A 193 -3.20 0.35 12.05
CA VAL A 193 -4.17 -0.70 11.68
C VAL A 193 -5.39 -0.68 12.60
N ARG A 194 -5.20 -0.56 13.91
CA ARG A 194 -6.32 -0.47 14.87
C ARG A 194 -7.16 0.78 14.64
N ARG A 195 -6.53 1.91 14.31
CA ARG A 195 -7.24 3.16 14.00
C ARG A 195 -8.06 3.07 12.72
N LEU A 196 -7.49 2.49 11.66
CA LEU A 196 -8.25 2.19 10.45
C LEU A 196 -9.44 1.29 10.75
N ALA A 197 -9.23 0.19 11.50
CA ALA A 197 -10.29 -0.73 11.86
C ALA A 197 -11.42 -0.08 12.68
N ALA A 198 -11.09 0.92 13.51
CA ALA A 198 -12.06 1.67 14.31
C ALA A 198 -12.76 2.79 13.52
N HIS A 199 -12.35 3.07 12.28
CA HIS A 199 -12.94 4.15 11.50
C HIS A 199 -14.40 3.84 11.13
N PRO A 200 -15.36 4.76 11.33
CA PRO A 200 -16.78 4.50 11.10
C PRO A 200 -17.12 3.98 9.69
N VAL A 201 -16.39 4.43 8.67
CA VAL A 201 -16.58 3.96 7.28
C VAL A 201 -16.33 2.45 7.11
N LEU A 202 -15.49 1.85 7.98
CA LEU A 202 -15.19 0.41 7.98
C LEU A 202 -16.02 -0.37 9.01
N ALA A 203 -16.92 0.28 9.76
CA ALA A 203 -17.80 -0.40 10.71
C ALA A 203 -18.65 -1.51 10.07
N PRO A 204 -19.23 -1.34 8.84
CA PRO A 204 -19.94 -2.43 8.18
C PRO A 204 -19.08 -3.66 7.90
N ALA A 205 -17.78 -3.46 7.63
CA ALA A 205 -16.83 -4.55 7.38
C ALA A 205 -16.39 -5.29 8.66
N SER A 206 -16.75 -4.79 9.85
CA SER A 206 -16.50 -5.45 11.13
C SER A 206 -17.63 -6.38 11.57
N VAL A 207 -18.78 -6.36 10.87
CA VAL A 207 -19.91 -7.23 11.17
C VAL A 207 -19.53 -8.67 10.80
N PRO A 208 -19.57 -9.64 11.74
CA PRO A 208 -19.26 -11.02 11.44
C PRO A 208 -20.19 -11.56 10.35
N PRO A 209 -19.65 -12.14 9.26
CA PRO A 209 -20.47 -12.69 8.20
C PRO A 209 -21.12 -14.00 8.67
N ALA A 210 -22.23 -14.39 8.04
CA ALA A 210 -22.98 -15.62 8.33
C ALA A 210 -22.27 -16.89 7.82
N TYR A 211 -20.99 -17.05 8.17
CA TYR A 211 -20.20 -18.26 7.91
C TYR A 211 -20.03 -19.07 9.20
N PRO A 212 -19.75 -20.38 9.09
CA PRO A 212 -19.37 -21.20 10.24
C PRO A 212 -18.27 -20.56 11.07
N GLU A 213 -18.34 -20.69 12.40
CA GLU A 213 -17.42 -20.06 13.35
C GLU A 213 -15.95 -20.35 13.04
N VAL A 214 -15.66 -21.56 12.57
CA VAL A 214 -14.30 -21.98 12.16
C VAL A 214 -13.71 -21.06 11.08
N LEU A 215 -14.50 -20.37 10.25
CA LEU A 215 -13.99 -19.47 9.21
C LEU A 215 -13.79 -18.03 9.70
N LEU A 216 -14.34 -17.64 10.85
CA LEU A 216 -14.31 -16.25 11.31
C LEU A 216 -12.89 -15.68 11.51
N PRO A 217 -11.88 -16.43 12.01
CA PRO A 217 -10.52 -15.91 12.12
C PRO A 217 -9.91 -15.44 10.78
N TRP A 218 -10.27 -16.09 9.67
CA TRP A 218 -9.83 -15.72 8.32
C TRP A 218 -10.57 -14.49 7.76
N LEU A 219 -11.71 -14.13 8.34
CA LEU A 219 -12.56 -13.03 7.90
C LEU A 219 -12.47 -11.81 8.83
N ALA A 220 -11.68 -11.89 9.90
CA ALA A 220 -11.50 -10.80 10.85
C ALA A 220 -10.88 -9.55 10.18
N LEU A 221 -11.50 -8.39 10.39
CA LEU A 221 -11.13 -7.14 9.72
C LEU A 221 -9.69 -6.69 10.06
N VAL A 222 -9.32 -6.70 11.34
CA VAL A 222 -8.01 -6.21 11.81
C VAL A 222 -6.83 -6.90 11.12
N PRO A 223 -6.72 -8.24 11.06
CA PRO A 223 -5.62 -8.89 10.34
C PRO A 223 -5.71 -8.66 8.83
N ARG A 224 -6.90 -8.52 8.24
CA ARG A 224 -7.05 -8.19 6.81
C ARG A 224 -6.53 -6.79 6.49
N LEU A 225 -6.84 -5.79 7.32
CA LEU A 225 -6.26 -4.46 7.22
C LEU A 225 -4.75 -4.47 7.47
N GLY A 226 -4.30 -5.24 8.46
CA GLY A 226 -2.87 -5.43 8.72
C GLY A 226 -2.12 -6.01 7.51
N HIS A 227 -2.72 -6.95 6.79
CA HIS A 227 -2.15 -7.50 5.57
C HIS A 227 -2.18 -6.48 4.41
N ALA A 228 -3.29 -5.75 4.26
CA ALA A 228 -3.49 -4.80 3.16
C ALA A 228 -2.87 -3.41 3.39
N LEU A 229 -2.36 -3.11 4.60
CA LEU A 229 -1.96 -1.76 5.04
C LEU A 229 -1.11 -1.01 4.02
N GLU A 230 -0.13 -1.71 3.43
CA GLU A 230 0.75 -1.14 2.40
C GLU A 230 -0.03 -0.57 1.20
N HIS A 231 -1.04 -1.28 0.72
CA HIS A 231 -1.91 -0.86 -0.38
C HIS A 231 -2.83 0.28 0.07
N LEU A 232 -3.38 0.19 1.29
CA LEU A 232 -4.27 1.23 1.85
C LEU A 232 -3.54 2.58 2.00
N LEU A 233 -2.28 2.55 2.44
CA LEU A 233 -1.46 3.75 2.56
C LEU A 233 -1.03 4.34 1.20
N ARG A 234 -1.03 3.55 0.12
CA ARG A 234 -0.68 4.00 -1.23
C ARG A 234 -1.86 4.36 -2.13
N ALA A 235 -3.08 3.96 -1.78
CA ALA A 235 -4.27 4.20 -2.61
C ALA A 235 -4.43 5.70 -2.98
N GLU A 236 -5.10 6.04 -4.06
CA GLU A 236 -5.36 7.47 -4.34
C GLU A 236 -6.41 8.02 -3.37
N ASP A 237 -7.48 7.26 -3.16
CA ASP A 237 -8.51 7.49 -2.16
C ASP A 237 -8.64 6.30 -1.20
N LEU A 238 -9.11 6.56 0.02
CA LEU A 238 -9.41 5.54 1.04
C LEU A 238 -10.78 5.80 1.66
N TYR A 239 -11.83 5.91 0.84
CA TYR A 239 -13.20 6.11 1.31
C TYR A 239 -13.36 7.38 2.17
N GLY A 240 -12.64 8.44 1.83
CA GLY A 240 -12.59 9.68 2.61
C GLY A 240 -11.82 9.60 3.94
N ILE A 241 -11.11 8.50 4.22
CA ILE A 241 -10.24 8.40 5.40
C ILE A 241 -8.99 9.26 5.19
N ASP A 242 -8.78 10.23 6.08
CA ASP A 242 -7.52 10.97 6.15
C ASP A 242 -6.41 10.06 6.73
N ARG A 243 -5.56 9.58 5.84
CA ARG A 243 -4.41 8.71 6.17
C ARG A 243 -3.33 9.45 6.93
N ALA A 244 -3.07 10.71 6.59
CA ALA A 244 -2.07 11.51 7.29
C ALA A 244 -2.52 11.74 8.74
N ALA A 245 -3.78 12.09 8.96
CA ALA A 245 -4.34 12.22 10.31
C ALA A 245 -4.36 10.88 11.07
N THR A 246 -4.67 9.77 10.38
CA THR A 246 -4.65 8.42 10.98
C THR A 246 -3.25 8.02 11.44
N VAL A 247 -2.23 8.25 10.61
CA VAL A 247 -0.82 7.99 10.94
C VAL A 247 -0.34 8.92 12.03
N ARG A 248 -0.67 10.22 11.96
CA ARG A 248 -0.35 11.20 13.00
C ARG A 248 -0.89 10.78 14.36
N ALA A 249 -2.14 10.33 14.43
CA ALA A 249 -2.75 9.90 15.68
C ALA A 249 -2.16 8.57 16.22
N ALA A 250 -1.43 7.82 15.40
CA ALA A 250 -0.80 6.56 15.80
C ALA A 250 0.58 6.74 16.46
N LEU A 251 1.13 7.97 16.43
CA LEU A 251 2.27 8.40 17.24
C LEU A 251 1.81 8.75 18.66
#